data_AF-A0A2J8V0L6-F1
#
_entry.id   AF-A0A2J8V0L6-F1
#
_cell.length_a   1.000
_cell.length_b   1.000
_cell.length_c   1.000
_cell.angle_alpha   90.00
_cell.angle_beta   90.00
_cell.angle_gamma   90.00
#
_symmetry.space_group_name_H-M   'P 1'
#
loop_
_entity.id
_entity.type
_entity.pdbx_description
1 polymer ?
#
loop_
_entity_poly.entity_id
_entity_poly.type
_entity_poly.pdbx_seq_one_letter_code
_entity_poly.pdbx_strand_id
1 'polypeptide(L)'
;NCETPRATCLDQCSGHGTFLPDTGLCSCDPSWTGHDCSIEICAADCGGHGVCVGGTCRCEDGWMGAACDQRACHPRCAEHGTCRDGKCECSPGWNGEHCTIEGCPGLCNGNGRCTLDLNGWHCVCQLGWRGAGCDTSMETACGDSKDNDG
;
A
#
# COMPACT_ATOMS: atom_id res chain seq x y z
N ASN A 1 -55.11 0.97 31.34
CA ASN A 1 -54.69 0.07 30.25
C ASN A 1 -53.64 0.77 29.42
N CYS A 2 -52.36 0.53 29.72
CA CYS A 2 -51.25 0.96 28.87
C CYS A 2 -51.20 0.06 27.63
N GLU A 3 -52.06 0.34 26.66
CA GLU A 3 -51.99 -0.23 25.32
C GLU A 3 -51.25 0.72 24.41
N THR A 4 -49.94 0.83 24.61
CA THR A 4 -49.03 1.27 23.56
C THR A 4 -47.90 0.27 23.55
N PRO A 5 -47.69 -0.47 22.44
CA PRO A 5 -46.66 -1.50 22.39
C PRO A 5 -45.32 -0.86 22.71
N ARG A 6 -44.73 -1.28 23.82
CA ARG A 6 -43.39 -0.89 24.27
C ARG A 6 -42.28 -1.33 23.30
N ALA A 7 -42.65 -1.95 22.17
CA ALA A 7 -41.80 -2.48 21.12
C ALA A 7 -41.57 -1.53 19.93
N THR A 8 -42.32 -0.43 19.79
CA THR A 8 -42.12 0.51 18.66
C THR A 8 -41.04 1.55 18.91
N CYS A 9 -40.49 1.68 20.12
CA CYS A 9 -39.72 2.86 20.53
C CYS A 9 -38.20 2.66 20.57
N LEU A 10 -37.67 1.44 20.42
CA LEU A 10 -36.24 1.19 20.69
C LEU A 10 -35.33 1.28 19.46
N ASP A 11 -35.88 1.37 18.23
CA ASP A 11 -35.09 1.31 17.00
C ASP A 11 -35.63 2.21 15.87
N GLN A 12 -36.35 3.28 16.24
CA GLN A 12 -36.83 4.23 15.23
C GLN A 12 -35.64 5.03 14.69
N CYS A 13 -35.33 4.80 13.41
CA CYS A 13 -34.30 5.53 12.68
C CYS A 13 -32.90 5.37 13.30
N SER A 14 -32.60 4.20 13.88
CA SER A 14 -31.29 3.87 14.48
C SER A 14 -30.78 4.87 15.52
N GLY A 15 -31.65 5.70 16.10
CA GLY A 15 -31.26 6.79 17.01
C GLY A 15 -30.61 8.00 16.33
N HIS A 16 -30.65 8.06 15.00
CA HIS A 16 -30.00 9.09 14.17
C HIS A 16 -31.00 9.81 13.26
N GLY A 17 -32.24 9.95 13.73
CA GLY A 17 -33.27 10.65 13.01
C GLY A 17 -34.60 10.66 13.72
N THR A 18 -35.57 11.30 13.07
CA THR A 18 -36.96 11.38 13.53
C THR A 18 -37.84 10.56 12.60
N PHE A 19 -38.61 9.62 13.17
CA PHE A 19 -39.60 8.86 12.41
C PHE A 19 -40.82 9.73 12.08
N LEU A 20 -41.25 9.69 10.82
CA LEU A 20 -42.41 10.43 10.29
C LEU A 20 -43.60 9.46 10.12
N PRO A 21 -44.62 9.49 11.00
CA PRO A 21 -45.72 8.52 10.97
C PRO A 21 -46.57 8.60 9.68
N ASP A 22 -46.67 9.78 9.07
CA ASP A 22 -47.50 10.02 7.88
C ASP A 22 -46.94 9.35 6.62
N THR A 23 -45.61 9.24 6.54
CA THR A 23 -44.91 8.64 5.39
C THR A 23 -44.34 7.26 5.71
N GLY A 24 -44.22 6.90 6.98
CA GLY A 24 -43.55 5.69 7.44
C GLY A 24 -42.04 5.70 7.19
N LEU A 25 -41.43 6.89 7.01
CA LEU A 25 -40.02 7.06 6.71
C LEU A 25 -39.26 7.76 7.85
N CYS A 26 -37.94 7.61 7.86
CA CYS A 26 -37.06 8.33 8.76
C CYS A 26 -36.52 9.61 8.11
N SER A 27 -36.61 10.72 8.84
CA SER A 27 -35.88 11.95 8.55
C SER A 27 -34.57 11.95 9.34
N CYS A 28 -33.45 11.70 8.67
CA CYS A 28 -32.15 11.54 9.32
C CYS A 28 -31.53 12.84 9.81
N ASP A 29 -30.76 12.73 10.88
CA ASP A 29 -29.92 13.79 11.40
C ASP A 29 -28.80 14.15 10.40
N PRO A 30 -28.23 15.37 10.49
CA PRO A 30 -27.06 15.73 9.70
C PRO A 30 -25.94 14.71 9.93
N SER A 31 -25.40 14.17 8.83
CA SER A 31 -24.41 13.08 8.79
C SER A 31 -24.97 11.65 8.84
N TRP A 32 -26.28 11.45 8.70
CA TRP A 32 -26.88 10.11 8.59
C TRP A 32 -27.81 9.98 7.39
N THR A 33 -27.88 8.77 6.84
CA THR A 33 -28.68 8.43 5.66
C THR A 33 -29.14 6.98 5.71
N GLY A 34 -29.86 6.54 4.69
CA GLY A 34 -30.51 5.23 4.64
C GLY A 34 -31.96 5.29 5.11
N HIS A 35 -32.68 4.18 4.92
CA HIS A 35 -34.12 4.10 5.24
C HIS A 35 -34.41 4.29 6.72
N ASP A 36 -33.49 3.86 7.57
CA ASP A 36 -33.54 3.85 9.02
C ASP A 36 -32.40 4.69 9.63
N CYS A 37 -31.75 5.56 8.86
CA CYS A 37 -30.63 6.39 9.33
C CYS A 37 -29.46 5.59 9.94
N SER A 38 -29.29 4.33 9.57
CA SER A 38 -28.20 3.48 10.04
C SER A 38 -26.86 3.76 9.37
N ILE A 39 -26.85 4.53 8.27
CA ILE A 39 -25.66 4.76 7.44
C ILE A 39 -25.11 6.15 7.73
N GLU A 40 -23.88 6.23 8.27
CA GLU A 40 -23.18 7.50 8.44
C GLU A 40 -22.75 8.06 7.07
N ILE A 41 -22.95 9.36 6.86
CA ILE A 41 -22.49 10.08 5.67
C ILE A 41 -21.01 10.45 5.87
N CYS A 42 -20.16 9.87 5.04
CA CYS A 42 -18.73 10.12 5.05
C CYS A 42 -18.34 11.21 4.04
N ALA A 43 -17.17 11.82 4.23
CA ALA A 43 -16.61 12.74 3.24
C ALA A 43 -16.28 12.06 1.90
N ALA A 44 -15.98 10.75 1.93
CA ALA A 44 -15.73 9.90 0.77
C ALA A 44 -16.49 8.58 0.94
N ASP A 45 -16.98 8.01 -0.17
CA ASP A 45 -17.55 6.66 -0.14
C ASP A 45 -16.43 5.66 0.20
N CYS A 46 -16.50 5.02 1.36
CA CYS A 46 -15.49 4.07 1.84
C CYS A 46 -15.47 2.75 1.04
N GLY A 47 -16.33 2.64 0.02
CA GLY A 47 -16.39 1.49 -0.88
C GLY A 47 -16.71 0.19 -0.15
N GLY A 48 -16.25 -0.92 -0.70
CA GLY A 48 -16.42 -2.25 -0.12
C GLY A 48 -15.32 -2.68 0.85
N HIS A 49 -14.33 -1.81 1.11
CA HIS A 49 -13.10 -2.14 1.83
C HIS A 49 -12.81 -1.18 2.99
N GLY A 50 -13.85 -0.50 3.47
CA GLY A 50 -13.72 0.44 4.57
C GLY A 50 -15.04 0.68 5.27
N VAL A 51 -14.94 1.17 6.50
CA VAL A 51 -16.09 1.56 7.32
C VAL A 51 -15.97 3.03 7.66
N CYS A 52 -17.08 3.75 7.53
CA CYS A 52 -17.17 5.12 8.00
C CYS A 52 -17.04 5.18 9.52
N VAL A 53 -16.10 6.00 10.03
CA VAL A 53 -15.99 6.25 11.46
C VAL A 53 -15.70 7.74 11.66
N GLY A 54 -16.67 8.50 12.15
CA GLY A 54 -16.49 9.92 12.46
C GLY A 54 -16.19 10.74 11.21
N GLY A 55 -16.91 10.48 10.13
CA GLY A 55 -16.77 11.16 8.82
C GLY A 55 -15.52 10.80 8.00
N THR A 56 -14.65 9.90 8.48
CA THR A 56 -13.46 9.42 7.74
C THR A 56 -13.53 7.91 7.52
N CYS A 57 -13.00 7.43 6.39
CA CYS A 57 -12.94 6.00 6.11
C CYS A 57 -11.81 5.32 6.87
N ARG A 58 -12.16 4.28 7.63
CA ARG A 58 -11.22 3.33 8.20
C ARG A 58 -11.15 2.10 7.30
N CYS A 59 -10.03 1.95 6.60
CA CYS A 59 -9.84 0.87 5.62
C CYS A 59 -9.52 -0.48 6.26
N GLU A 60 -9.88 -1.54 5.56
CA GLU A 60 -9.47 -2.92 5.84
C GLU A 60 -7.97 -3.13 5.55
N ASP A 61 -7.38 -4.17 6.15
CA ASP A 61 -5.99 -4.53 5.90
C ASP A 61 -5.75 -4.79 4.40
N GLY A 62 -4.70 -4.16 3.86
CA GLY A 62 -4.39 -4.22 2.43
C GLY A 62 -5.08 -3.15 1.57
N TRP A 63 -5.87 -2.26 2.17
CA TRP A 63 -6.49 -1.12 1.50
C TRP A 63 -6.10 0.21 2.15
N MET A 64 -6.07 1.26 1.33
CA MET A 64 -5.70 2.61 1.74
C MET A 64 -6.37 3.66 0.83
N GLY A 65 -6.08 4.94 1.09
CA GLY A 65 -6.69 6.07 0.40
C GLY A 65 -7.90 6.61 1.17
N ALA A 66 -8.37 7.80 0.77
CA ALA A 66 -9.49 8.47 1.44
C ALA A 66 -10.81 7.70 1.32
N ALA A 67 -10.95 6.88 0.27
CA ALA A 67 -12.13 6.06 -0.05
C ALA A 67 -11.87 4.55 0.13
N CYS A 68 -10.70 4.15 0.65
CA CYS A 68 -10.30 2.73 0.74
C CYS A 68 -10.35 1.98 -0.59
N ASP A 69 -10.07 2.69 -1.69
CA ASP A 69 -10.14 2.21 -3.07
C ASP A 69 -8.76 1.85 -3.65
N GLN A 70 -7.69 2.07 -2.88
CA GLN A 70 -6.32 1.80 -3.31
C GLN A 70 -5.75 0.61 -2.55
N ARG A 71 -5.09 -0.29 -3.27
CA ARG A 71 -4.40 -1.44 -2.68
C ARG A 71 -3.12 -0.98 -1.99
N ALA A 72 -3.03 -1.23 -0.69
CA ALA A 72 -1.85 -0.95 0.10
C ALA A 72 -0.73 -1.96 -0.21
N CYS A 73 0.51 -1.49 -0.29
CA CYS A 73 1.67 -2.38 -0.33
C CYS A 73 2.18 -2.70 1.07
N HIS A 74 2.98 -3.76 1.17
CA HIS A 74 3.72 -4.07 2.39
C HIS A 74 4.56 -2.86 2.85
N PRO A 75 4.64 -2.51 4.14
CA PRO A 75 5.34 -1.31 4.61
C PRO A 75 6.82 -1.21 4.15
N ARG A 76 7.53 -2.35 4.19
CA ARG A 76 8.93 -2.45 3.74
C ARG A 76 9.16 -2.22 2.24
N CYS A 77 8.09 -2.17 1.43
CA CYS A 77 8.18 -1.82 0.02
C CYS A 77 8.88 -0.48 -0.20
N ALA A 78 8.61 0.50 0.67
CA ALA A 78 9.14 1.85 0.57
C ALA A 78 10.64 1.94 0.90
N GLU A 79 11.25 0.88 1.46
CA GLU A 79 12.69 0.85 1.72
C GLU A 79 13.48 0.72 0.42
N HIS A 80 13.02 -0.16 -0.49
CA HIS A 80 13.75 -0.53 -1.70
C HIS A 80 12.88 -0.70 -2.95
N GLY A 81 11.73 -0.03 -3.01
CA GLY A 81 10.81 -0.14 -4.13
C GLY A 81 9.73 0.95 -4.13
N THR A 82 8.92 0.91 -5.17
CA THR A 82 7.76 1.78 -5.34
C THR A 82 6.50 0.94 -5.30
N CYS A 83 5.53 1.36 -4.49
CA CYS A 83 4.23 0.71 -4.45
C CYS A 83 3.40 1.09 -5.68
N ARG A 84 2.87 0.09 -6.37
CA ARG A 84 1.94 0.27 -7.48
C ARG A 84 0.83 -0.77 -7.39
N ASP A 85 -0.37 -0.30 -7.04
CA ASP A 85 -1.59 -1.12 -6.94
C ASP A 85 -1.42 -2.38 -6.06
N GLY A 86 -0.86 -2.19 -4.87
CA GLY A 86 -0.59 -3.27 -3.92
C GLY A 86 0.61 -4.16 -4.26
N LYS A 87 1.29 -3.91 -5.39
CA LYS A 87 2.50 -4.63 -5.79
C LYS A 87 3.74 -3.73 -5.62
N CYS A 88 4.83 -4.32 -5.12
CA CYS A 88 6.11 -3.63 -5.06
C CYS A 88 6.89 -3.78 -6.35
N GLU A 89 7.21 -2.64 -6.97
CA GLU A 89 8.19 -2.54 -8.04
C GLU A 89 9.57 -2.25 -7.42
N CYS A 90 10.45 -3.25 -7.39
CA CYS A 90 11.73 -3.15 -6.71
C CYS A 90 12.74 -2.28 -7.45
N SER A 91 13.51 -1.53 -6.67
CA SER A 91 14.69 -0.80 -7.15
C SER A 91 15.76 -1.78 -7.65
N PRO A 92 16.65 -1.36 -8.57
CA PRO A 92 17.71 -2.22 -9.07
C PRO A 92 18.56 -2.83 -7.94
N GLY A 93 18.78 -4.14 -8.00
CA GLY A 93 19.51 -4.88 -6.97
C GLY A 93 18.66 -5.34 -5.78
N TRP A 94 17.34 -5.18 -5.82
CA TRP A 94 16.42 -5.73 -4.82
C TRP A 94 15.38 -6.64 -5.47
N ASN A 95 14.95 -7.67 -4.74
CA ASN A 95 14.07 -8.72 -5.21
C ASN A 95 13.04 -9.12 -4.15
N GLY A 96 12.14 -10.03 -4.54
CA GLY A 96 11.08 -10.56 -3.70
C GLY A 96 9.80 -9.72 -3.76
N GLU A 97 8.72 -10.26 -3.19
CA GLU A 97 7.38 -9.65 -3.24
C GLU A 97 7.32 -8.26 -2.58
N HIS A 98 8.22 -8.00 -1.63
CA HIS A 98 8.27 -6.76 -0.85
C HIS A 98 9.62 -6.06 -0.96
N CYS A 99 10.47 -6.42 -1.92
CA CYS A 99 11.80 -5.83 -2.14
C CYS A 99 12.74 -5.93 -0.93
N THR A 100 12.65 -7.04 -0.19
CA THR A 100 13.45 -7.28 1.02
C THR A 100 14.57 -8.30 0.81
N ILE A 101 14.70 -8.83 -0.41
CA ILE A 101 15.74 -9.80 -0.77
C ILE A 101 16.81 -9.04 -1.54
N GLU A 102 18.01 -8.94 -0.99
CA GLU A 102 19.17 -8.37 -1.67
C GLU A 102 19.49 -9.18 -2.94
N GLY A 103 19.69 -8.48 -4.05
CA GLY A 103 20.15 -9.00 -5.33
C GLY A 103 21.52 -8.44 -5.69
N CYS A 104 21.88 -8.53 -6.97
CA CYS A 104 23.13 -7.96 -7.45
C CYS A 104 23.08 -6.42 -7.49
N PRO A 105 24.03 -5.71 -6.85
CA PRO A 105 24.11 -4.26 -6.89
C PRO A 105 24.12 -3.73 -8.32
N GLY A 106 23.23 -2.78 -8.62
CA GLY A 106 23.12 -2.16 -9.94
C GLY A 106 22.87 -3.14 -11.09
N LEU A 107 22.40 -4.37 -10.81
CA LEU A 107 22.29 -5.46 -11.80
C LEU A 107 23.63 -5.72 -12.52
N CYS A 108 24.73 -5.63 -11.77
CA CYS A 108 26.09 -5.71 -12.29
C CYS A 108 26.42 -4.64 -13.34
N ASN A 109 25.67 -3.53 -13.34
CA ASN A 109 25.81 -2.37 -14.24
C ASN A 109 25.89 -2.72 -15.74
N GLY A 110 25.38 -3.88 -16.14
CA GLY A 110 25.53 -4.42 -17.50
C GLY A 110 26.93 -4.97 -17.84
N ASN A 111 27.88 -4.86 -16.93
CA ASN A 111 29.29 -5.24 -17.09
C ASN A 111 29.62 -6.59 -16.41
N GLY A 112 28.60 -7.39 -16.13
CA GLY A 112 28.77 -8.64 -15.40
C GLY A 112 27.53 -9.52 -15.47
N ARG A 113 27.67 -10.73 -14.97
CA ARG A 113 26.56 -11.66 -14.78
C ARG A 113 26.21 -11.75 -13.31
N CYS A 114 24.93 -11.55 -12.99
CA CYS A 114 24.41 -11.78 -11.66
C CYS A 114 24.21 -13.28 -11.41
N THR A 115 24.81 -13.82 -10.35
CA THR A 115 24.75 -15.25 -9.99
C THR A 115 24.39 -15.43 -8.52
N LEU A 116 23.68 -16.51 -8.20
CA LEU A 116 23.32 -16.88 -6.83
C LEU A 116 24.24 -18.01 -6.38
N ASP A 117 24.94 -17.81 -5.25
CA ASP A 117 25.72 -18.85 -4.57
C ASP A 117 25.25 -19.04 -3.12
N LEU A 118 26.05 -19.74 -2.31
CA LEU A 118 25.73 -20.02 -0.90
C LEU A 118 25.72 -18.78 -0.01
N ASN A 119 26.39 -17.70 -0.41
CA ASN A 119 26.48 -16.43 0.31
C ASN A 119 25.47 -15.39 -0.20
N GLY A 120 24.70 -15.72 -1.25
CA GLY A 120 23.68 -14.85 -1.83
C GLY A 120 23.98 -14.46 -3.26
N TRP A 121 23.36 -13.36 -3.69
CA TRP A 121 23.55 -12.81 -5.03
C TRP A 121 24.85 -12.04 -5.12
N HIS A 122 25.68 -12.34 -6.12
CA HIS A 122 26.89 -11.60 -6.40
C HIS A 122 27.12 -11.45 -7.91
N CYS A 123 27.90 -10.44 -8.27
CA CYS A 123 28.27 -10.18 -9.66
C CYS A 123 29.58 -10.88 -10.04
N VAL A 124 29.55 -11.59 -11.16
CA VAL A 124 30.75 -12.04 -11.87
C VAL A 124 31.04 -11.05 -12.98
N CYS A 125 32.04 -10.19 -12.78
CA CYS A 125 32.35 -9.11 -13.73
C CYS A 125 33.01 -9.61 -15.01
N GLN A 126 32.68 -8.94 -16.10
CA GLN A 126 33.37 -9.09 -17.39
C GLN A 126 34.79 -8.52 -17.29
N LEU A 127 35.67 -8.97 -18.18
CA LEU A 127 37.05 -8.46 -18.27
C LEU A 127 37.06 -6.93 -18.38
N GLY A 128 37.89 -6.28 -17.56
CA GLY A 128 37.98 -4.83 -17.50
C GLY A 128 37.01 -4.16 -16.53
N TRP A 129 36.28 -4.91 -15.70
CA TRP A 129 35.37 -4.36 -14.68
C TRP A 129 35.53 -5.02 -13.32
N ARG A 130 35.47 -4.24 -12.25
CA ARG A 130 35.56 -4.69 -10.85
C ARG A 130 34.54 -3.99 -9.95
N GLY A 131 34.54 -4.38 -8.68
CA GLY A 131 33.59 -3.92 -7.67
C GLY A 131 32.43 -4.90 -7.49
N ALA A 132 31.69 -4.78 -6.38
CA ALA A 132 30.56 -5.66 -6.07
C ALA A 132 29.42 -5.58 -7.11
N GLY A 133 29.31 -4.44 -7.81
CA GLY A 133 28.35 -4.23 -8.89
C GLY A 133 28.98 -4.11 -10.29
N CYS A 134 30.27 -4.42 -10.48
CA CYS A 134 30.97 -4.20 -11.77
C CYS A 134 30.85 -2.77 -12.31
N ASP A 135 30.85 -1.80 -11.40
CA ASP A 135 30.68 -0.36 -11.63
C ASP A 135 32.01 0.37 -11.85
N THR A 136 33.13 -0.28 -11.52
CA THR A 136 34.47 0.30 -11.68
C THR A 136 35.17 -0.31 -12.90
N SER A 137 35.50 0.51 -13.90
CA SER A 137 36.36 0.08 -15.01
C SER A 137 37.79 -0.13 -14.52
N MET A 138 38.40 -1.27 -14.86
CA MET A 138 39.82 -1.53 -14.63
C MET A 138 40.67 -0.86 -15.72
N GLU A 139 41.87 -0.41 -15.36
CA GLU A 139 42.82 0.15 -16.31
C GLU A 139 43.14 -0.87 -17.41
N THR A 140 43.07 -0.41 -18.66
CA THR A 140 43.52 -1.21 -19.82
C THR A 140 44.86 -0.70 -20.37
N ALA A 141 45.39 0.41 -19.84
CA ALA A 141 46.60 1.07 -20.31
C ALA A 141 47.41 1.64 -19.14
N CYS A 142 48.55 1.02 -18.80
CA CYS A 142 49.43 1.34 -17.68
C CYS A 142 50.13 2.73 -17.72
N GLY A 143 49.56 3.77 -18.32
CA GLY A 143 50.28 5.00 -18.69
C GLY A 143 49.57 6.33 -18.47
N ASP A 144 48.31 6.35 -18.00
CA ASP A 144 47.56 7.61 -17.82
C ASP A 144 47.62 8.19 -16.39
N SER A 145 48.42 7.56 -15.51
CA SER A 145 48.62 7.95 -14.11
C SER A 145 47.36 7.90 -13.22
N LYS A 146 46.33 7.14 -13.60
CA LYS A 146 45.17 6.86 -12.75
C LYS A 146 45.14 5.39 -12.34
N ASP A 147 45.50 5.09 -11.10
CA ASP A 147 45.46 3.74 -10.54
C ASP A 147 44.02 3.32 -10.20
N ASN A 148 43.28 2.82 -11.21
CA ASN A 148 41.99 2.18 -10.98
C ASN A 148 42.13 0.71 -10.58
N ASP A 149 43.34 0.27 -10.21
CA ASP A 149 43.75 -1.09 -9.89
C ASP A 149 44.06 -1.16 -8.38
N GLY A 150 43.01 -1.19 -7.56
CA GLY A 150 43.16 -1.36 -6.10
C GLY A 150 43.64 -2.75 -5.73
#